data_AF-A0A165YWE0-F1
#
_entry.id   AF-A0A165YWE0-F1
#
_cell.length_a   1.000
_cell.length_b   1.000
_cell.length_c   1.000
_cell.angle_alpha   90.00
_cell.angle_beta   90.00
_cell.angle_gamma   90.00
#
_symmetry.space_group_name_H-M   'P 1'
#
loop_
_entity.id
_entity.type
_entity.pdbx_description
1 polymer ?
#
loop_
_entity_poly.entity_id
_entity_poly.type
_entity_poly.pdbx_seq_one_letter_code
_entity_poly.pdbx_strand_id
1 'polypeptide(L)'
;MKNITTGMANAKPLSHSSSLATKALMPPAHITLKRKRDVGLADNTGADEDEDDEEECKEEVEKKIVELQKIVPGGESLENVDNLFEETAGYILDLQNQIKGLRVLASFFQLLDKQKSKLGG
;
A
#
# COMPACT_ATOMS: atom_id res chain seq x y z
N MET A 1 -6.01 -52.23 -56.55
CA MET A 1 -5.95 -50.77 -56.33
C MET A 1 -4.82 -50.48 -55.36
N LYS A 2 -4.02 -49.46 -55.67
CA LYS A 2 -2.68 -49.22 -55.12
C LYS A 2 -2.76 -48.42 -53.83
N ASN A 3 -1.92 -48.82 -52.89
CA ASN A 3 -1.75 -48.38 -51.52
C ASN A 3 -0.89 -47.11 -51.48
N ILE A 4 -1.32 -46.07 -50.75
CA ILE A 4 -0.46 -44.94 -50.38
C ILE A 4 -0.79 -44.50 -48.94
N THR A 5 0.12 -44.85 -48.04
CA THR A 5 0.29 -44.28 -46.70
C THR A 5 0.99 -42.93 -46.85
N THR A 6 0.31 -41.87 -46.44
CA THR A 6 0.85 -40.52 -46.23
C THR A 6 0.88 -40.31 -44.72
N GLY A 7 1.90 -39.82 -44.04
CA GLY A 7 3.17 -39.21 -44.40
C GLY A 7 3.64 -38.55 -43.10
N MET A 8 4.86 -38.84 -42.68
CA MET A 8 5.48 -38.32 -41.45
C MET A 8 5.53 -36.78 -41.46
N ALA A 9 5.09 -36.16 -40.36
CA ALA A 9 5.56 -34.83 -39.95
C ALA A 9 5.98 -34.90 -38.47
N ASN A 10 7.29 -35.07 -38.28
CA ASN A 10 7.97 -34.94 -36.99
C ASN A 10 7.94 -33.47 -36.56
N ALA A 11 7.28 -33.17 -35.45
CA ALA A 11 7.52 -31.96 -34.69
C ALA A 11 7.80 -32.33 -33.23
N LYS A 12 9.07 -32.23 -32.84
CA LYS A 12 9.49 -32.23 -31.43
C LYS A 12 8.99 -30.94 -30.78
N PRO A 13 8.18 -30.97 -29.72
CA PRO A 13 8.12 -29.83 -28.82
C PRO A 13 9.32 -29.88 -27.87
N LEU A 14 10.10 -28.83 -27.99
CA LEU A 14 11.26 -28.39 -27.21
C LEU A 14 11.12 -28.68 -25.71
N SER A 15 12.05 -29.45 -25.17
CA SER A 15 12.31 -29.56 -23.73
C SER A 15 12.85 -28.22 -23.22
N HIS A 16 12.12 -27.51 -22.36
CA HIS A 16 12.68 -26.47 -21.49
C HIS A 16 12.35 -26.85 -20.05
N SER A 17 13.26 -27.63 -19.45
CA SER A 17 13.34 -27.83 -18.01
C SER A 17 13.94 -26.56 -17.41
N SER A 18 13.11 -25.64 -16.92
CA SER A 18 13.57 -24.56 -16.06
C SER A 18 13.65 -25.07 -14.62
N SER A 19 14.86 -25.48 -14.27
CA SER A 19 15.33 -25.78 -12.92
C SER A 19 14.86 -24.75 -11.90
N LEU A 20 13.95 -25.12 -10.99
CA LEU A 20 13.74 -24.42 -9.73
C LEU A 20 14.91 -24.76 -8.80
N ALA A 21 15.93 -23.91 -8.80
CA ALA A 21 17.01 -23.97 -7.82
C ALA A 21 16.49 -23.46 -6.46
N THR A 22 15.91 -24.35 -5.67
CA THR A 22 15.72 -24.15 -4.23
C THR A 22 17.04 -24.39 -3.51
N LYS A 23 17.85 -23.34 -3.28
CA LYS A 23 18.84 -23.34 -2.19
C LYS A 23 19.56 -21.98 -2.04
N ALA A 24 19.12 -21.21 -1.06
CA ALA A 24 20.02 -20.42 -0.23
C ALA A 24 19.40 -20.35 1.16
N LEU A 25 19.72 -21.37 1.95
CA LEU A 25 19.51 -21.45 3.39
C LEU A 25 20.29 -20.30 4.03
N MET A 26 19.61 -19.21 4.39
CA MET A 26 20.19 -18.22 5.30
C MET A 26 20.39 -18.90 6.67
N PRO A 27 21.57 -18.83 7.28
CA PRO A 27 21.75 -19.34 8.64
C PRO A 27 20.96 -18.45 9.60
N PRO A 28 20.35 -19.02 10.66
CA PRO A 28 19.73 -18.21 11.69
C PRO A 28 20.82 -17.44 12.44
N ALA A 29 20.79 -16.12 12.36
CA ALA A 29 21.51 -15.27 13.30
C ALA A 29 20.84 -15.45 14.67
N HIS A 30 21.52 -16.20 15.53
CA HIS A 30 21.20 -16.41 16.93
C HIS A 30 21.36 -15.08 17.67
N ILE A 31 20.28 -14.31 17.81
CA ILE A 31 20.27 -13.18 18.74
C ILE A 31 20.29 -13.78 20.16
N THR A 32 21.47 -13.81 20.76
CA THR A 32 21.64 -14.23 22.16
C THR A 32 21.20 -13.09 23.06
N LEU A 33 19.92 -13.07 23.43
CA LEU A 33 19.39 -12.17 24.45
C LEU A 33 19.91 -12.61 25.83
N LYS A 34 20.89 -11.88 26.35
CA LYS A 34 21.38 -12.01 27.73
C LYS A 34 20.26 -11.56 28.68
N ARG A 35 19.50 -12.52 29.20
CA ARG A 35 18.47 -12.34 30.22
C ARG A 35 19.15 -11.90 31.54
N LYS A 36 19.17 -10.61 31.85
CA LYS A 36 19.55 -10.10 33.17
C LYS A 36 18.28 -10.10 34.02
N ARG A 37 18.13 -11.11 34.89
CA ARG A 37 17.08 -11.13 35.92
C ARG A 37 17.49 -10.16 37.00
N ASP A 38 16.87 -8.99 37.04
CA ASP A 38 16.75 -8.23 38.27
C ASP A 38 15.36 -8.48 38.82
N VAL A 39 15.32 -9.21 39.94
CA VAL A 39 14.11 -9.53 40.69
C VAL A 39 13.82 -8.37 41.62
N GLY A 40 13.14 -7.36 41.09
CA GLY A 40 12.49 -6.31 41.87
C GLY A 40 11.02 -6.64 42.02
N LEU A 41 10.69 -7.42 43.07
CA LEU A 41 9.34 -7.61 43.56
C LEU A 41 8.86 -6.27 44.14
N ALA A 42 8.03 -5.54 43.39
CA ALA A 42 7.15 -4.52 43.93
C ALA A 42 5.72 -4.96 43.63
N ASP A 43 5.20 -5.73 44.58
CA ASP A 43 3.78 -5.85 44.85
C ASP A 43 3.22 -4.44 45.06
N ASN A 44 2.44 -3.95 44.09
CA ASN A 44 1.45 -2.93 44.37
C ASN A 44 0.12 -3.44 43.81
N THR A 45 -0.58 -4.13 44.69
CA THR A 45 -2.00 -4.41 44.57
C THR A 45 -2.75 -3.07 44.58
N GLY A 46 -3.13 -2.59 43.40
CA GLY A 46 -3.99 -1.43 43.20
C GLY A 46 -4.85 -1.69 41.98
N ALA A 47 -6.02 -2.28 42.21
CA ALA A 47 -7.13 -2.24 41.27
C ALA A 47 -7.67 -0.78 41.22
N ASP A 48 -8.22 -0.38 40.08
CA ASP A 48 -8.96 0.87 39.80
C ASP A 48 -8.21 2.03 39.08
N GLU A 49 -7.58 1.79 37.93
CA GLU A 49 -7.20 2.87 36.96
C GLU A 49 -7.47 2.53 35.47
N ASP A 50 -8.24 1.48 35.13
CA ASP A 50 -8.44 1.06 33.72
C ASP A 50 -9.66 1.70 33.01
N GLU A 51 -10.51 2.49 33.71
CA GLU A 51 -11.72 3.08 33.10
C GLU A 51 -11.50 4.49 32.51
N ASP A 52 -10.57 5.29 33.05
CA ASP A 52 -10.33 6.66 32.58
C ASP A 52 -9.53 6.71 31.26
N ASP A 53 -8.61 5.75 31.03
CA ASP A 53 -7.77 5.68 29.83
C ASP A 53 -8.56 5.30 28.55
N GLU A 54 -9.63 4.49 28.68
CA GLU A 54 -10.44 4.06 27.54
C GLU A 54 -11.34 5.18 27.00
N GLU A 55 -11.89 6.02 27.88
CA GLU A 55 -12.77 7.13 27.48
C GLU A 55 -11.99 8.27 26.82
N GLU A 56 -10.78 8.59 27.28
CA GLU A 56 -9.90 9.57 26.62
C GLU A 56 -9.55 9.12 25.20
N CYS A 57 -9.21 7.84 25.02
CA CYS A 57 -8.92 7.26 23.71
C CYS A 57 -10.09 7.39 22.74
N LYS A 58 -11.33 7.23 23.22
CA LYS A 58 -12.53 7.31 22.41
C LYS A 58 -12.86 8.75 22.01
N GLU A 59 -12.75 9.70 22.93
CA GLU A 59 -12.96 11.12 22.64
C GLU A 59 -11.99 11.64 21.56
N GLU A 60 -10.72 11.23 21.62
CA GLU A 60 -9.73 11.58 20.60
C GLU A 60 -10.10 11.05 19.21
N VAL A 61 -10.62 9.81 19.13
CA VAL A 61 -11.01 9.18 17.87
C VAL A 61 -12.22 9.90 17.28
N GLU A 62 -13.21 10.22 18.09
CA GLU A 62 -14.40 10.97 17.66
C GLU A 62 -14.01 12.35 17.12
N LYS A 63 -13.08 13.05 17.79
CA LYS A 63 -12.55 14.33 17.30
C LYS A 63 -11.88 14.18 15.93
N LYS A 64 -11.06 13.14 15.72
CA LYS A 64 -10.41 12.86 14.44
C LYS A 64 -11.44 12.53 13.35
N ILE A 65 -12.51 11.82 13.68
CA ILE A 65 -13.63 11.54 12.76
C ILE A 65 -14.31 12.85 12.33
N VAL A 66 -14.60 13.75 13.27
CA VAL A 66 -15.21 15.06 12.97
C VAL A 66 -14.29 15.92 12.09
N GLU A 67 -12.99 15.93 12.36
CA GLU A 67 -12.02 16.62 11.51
C GLU A 67 -11.99 16.02 10.09
N LEU A 68 -12.08 14.70 9.97
CA LEU A 68 -12.12 14.01 8.68
C LEU A 68 -13.42 14.32 7.90
N GLN A 69 -14.58 14.31 8.56
CA GLN A 69 -15.87 14.65 7.93
C GLN A 69 -15.88 16.05 7.30
N LYS A 70 -15.20 17.02 7.90
CA LYS A 70 -15.13 18.40 7.40
C LYS A 70 -14.31 18.54 6.12
N ILE A 71 -13.32 17.67 5.91
CA ILE A 71 -12.43 17.75 4.74
C ILE A 71 -12.85 16.81 3.61
N VAL A 72 -13.55 15.71 3.93
CA VAL A 72 -14.05 14.75 2.95
C VAL A 72 -15.29 15.32 2.26
N PRO A 73 -15.35 15.37 0.93
CA PRO A 73 -16.54 15.81 0.21
C PRO A 73 -17.77 14.99 0.64
N GLY A 74 -18.81 15.68 1.12
CA GLY A 74 -20.02 15.03 1.63
C GLY A 74 -19.88 14.37 3.02
N GLY A 75 -18.71 14.46 3.67
CA GLY A 75 -18.41 13.78 4.93
C GLY A 75 -19.32 14.19 6.09
N GLU A 76 -19.73 15.46 6.18
CA GLU A 76 -20.67 15.95 7.21
C GLU A 76 -22.07 15.29 7.13
N SER A 77 -22.41 14.69 5.99
CA SER A 77 -23.69 14.00 5.77
C SER A 77 -23.61 12.48 5.99
N LEU A 78 -22.44 11.94 6.30
CA LEU A 78 -22.22 10.50 6.49
C LEU A 78 -22.43 10.11 7.95
N GLU A 79 -23.46 9.30 8.21
CA GLU A 79 -23.79 8.78 9.55
C GLU A 79 -22.87 7.62 10.00
N ASN A 80 -22.26 6.90 9.05
CA ASN A 80 -21.38 5.75 9.33
C ASN A 80 -19.91 6.05 8.97
N VAL A 81 -19.01 5.69 9.88
CA VAL A 81 -17.55 5.78 9.76
C VAL A 81 -16.99 4.95 8.59
N ASP A 82 -17.56 3.79 8.28
CA ASP A 82 -17.10 2.95 7.16
C ASP A 82 -17.24 3.67 5.82
N ASN A 83 -18.39 4.29 5.58
CA ASN A 83 -18.64 5.08 4.38
C ASN A 83 -17.74 6.32 4.34
N LEU A 84 -17.47 6.94 5.50
CA LEU A 84 -16.53 8.05 5.59
C LEU A 84 -15.12 7.63 5.14
N PHE A 85 -14.67 6.44 5.51
CA PHE A 85 -13.36 5.94 5.08
C PHE A 85 -13.32 5.56 3.59
N GLU A 86 -14.40 5.00 3.05
CA GLU A 86 -14.50 4.72 1.61
C GLU A 86 -14.42 6.02 0.79
N GLU A 87 -15.21 7.04 1.16
CA GLU A 87 -15.17 8.36 0.53
C GLU A 87 -13.81 9.04 0.73
N THR A 88 -13.19 8.87 1.90
CA THR A 88 -11.83 9.36 2.16
C THR A 88 -10.82 8.72 1.20
N ALA A 89 -10.88 7.40 1.01
CA ALA A 89 -9.99 6.69 0.10
C ALA A 89 -10.18 7.15 -1.34
N GLY A 90 -11.42 7.33 -1.78
CA GLY A 90 -11.78 7.90 -3.08
C GLY A 90 -11.22 9.31 -3.24
N TYR A 91 -11.46 10.18 -2.26
CA TYR A 91 -11.01 11.57 -2.31
C TYR A 91 -9.48 11.70 -2.36
N ILE A 92 -8.74 10.89 -1.59
CA ILE A 92 -7.27 10.84 -1.66
C ILE A 92 -6.81 10.45 -3.06
N LEU A 93 -7.43 9.44 -3.68
CA LEU A 93 -7.09 9.01 -5.03
C LEU A 93 -7.36 10.12 -6.05
N ASP A 94 -8.48 10.82 -5.93
CA ASP A 94 -8.82 11.94 -6.80
C ASP A 94 -7.84 13.09 -6.68
N LEU A 95 -7.48 13.49 -5.45
CA LEU A 95 -6.45 14.51 -5.22
C LEU A 95 -5.13 14.13 -5.87
N GLN A 96 -4.71 12.86 -5.76
CA GLN A 96 -3.50 12.38 -6.43
C GLN A 96 -3.61 12.46 -7.95
N ASN A 97 -4.76 12.12 -8.52
CA ASN A 97 -4.99 12.17 -9.96
C ASN A 97 -5.00 13.63 -10.48
N GLN A 98 -5.59 14.56 -9.73
CA GLN A 98 -5.55 15.99 -10.03
C GLN A 98 -4.11 16.50 -10.09
N ILE A 99 -3.29 16.18 -9.09
CA ILE A 99 -1.86 16.56 -9.06
C ILE A 99 -1.09 15.97 -10.25
N LYS A 100 -1.32 14.68 -10.57
CA LYS A 100 -0.69 14.03 -11.72
C LYS A 100 -1.05 14.73 -13.03
N GLY A 101 -2.33 15.05 -13.23
CA GLY A 101 -2.82 15.77 -14.41
C GLY A 101 -2.18 17.15 -14.56
N LEU A 102 -2.17 17.94 -13.48
CA LEU A 102 -1.54 19.27 -13.46
C LEU A 102 -0.03 19.20 -13.75
N ARG A 103 0.67 18.16 -13.25
CA ARG A 103 2.09 17.95 -13.55
C ARG A 103 2.34 17.66 -15.02
N VAL A 104 1.49 16.85 -15.66
CA VAL A 104 1.59 16.57 -17.10
C VAL A 104 1.37 17.85 -17.90
N LEU A 105 0.33 18.63 -17.57
CA LEU A 105 0.05 19.91 -18.23
C LEU A 105 1.20 20.91 -18.04
N ALA A 106 1.72 21.05 -16.83
CA ALA A 106 2.86 21.93 -16.55
C ALA A 106 4.10 21.51 -17.35
N SER A 107 4.38 20.20 -17.46
CA SER A 107 5.49 19.69 -18.26
C SER A 107 5.29 19.96 -19.76
N PHE A 108 4.06 19.84 -20.25
CA PHE A 108 3.71 20.15 -21.62
C PHE A 108 3.94 21.63 -21.95
N PHE A 109 3.49 22.56 -21.11
CA PHE A 109 3.74 23.99 -21.31
C PHE A 109 5.23 24.33 -21.29
N GLN A 110 6.00 23.75 -20.36
CA GLN A 110 7.46 23.93 -20.34
C GLN A 110 8.15 23.43 -21.62
N LEU A 111 7.61 22.38 -22.26
CA LEU A 111 8.12 21.90 -23.53
C LEU A 111 7.77 22.87 -24.68
N LEU A 112 6.54 23.39 -24.72
CA LEU A 112 6.12 24.38 -25.72
C LEU A 112 6.97 25.64 -25.66
N ASP A 113 7.28 26.15 -24.46
CA ASP A 113 8.11 27.32 -24.28
C ASP A 113 9.54 27.09 -24.81
N LYS A 114 10.10 25.89 -24.57
CA LYS A 114 11.40 25.47 -25.13
C LYS A 114 11.39 25.28 -26.64
N GLN A 115 10.24 25.01 -27.26
CA GLN A 115 10.14 24.93 -28.72
C GLN A 115 10.01 26.32 -29.35
N LYS A 116 9.28 27.24 -28.72
CA LYS A 116 9.18 28.64 -29.18
C LYS A 116 10.54 29.35 -29.22
N SER A 117 11.42 29.10 -28.26
CA SER A 117 12.76 29.69 -28.25
C SER A 117 13.74 29.12 -29.29
N LYS A 118 13.39 28.01 -29.97
CA LYS A 118 14.24 27.37 -30.99
C LYS A 118 13.92 27.78 -32.43
N LEU A 119 12.86 28.57 -32.66
CA LEU A 119 12.41 29.00 -33.99
C LEU A 119 12.66 30.49 -34.29
N GLY A 120 13.36 31.20 -33.41
CA GLY A 120 13.79 32.59 -33.64
C GLY A 120 15.27 32.67 -33.94
N GLY A 121 15.62 32.77 -35.23
CA GLY A 121 16.93 33.16 -35.74
C GLY A 121 16.79 34.38 -36.63
#